data_AF-M6K5N3-F1
#
_entry.id   AF-M6K5N3-F1
#
_cell.length_a   1.000
_cell.length_b   1.000
_cell.length_c   1.000
_cell.angle_alpha   90.00
_cell.angle_beta   90.00
_cell.angle_gamma   90.00
#
_symmetry.space_group_name_H-M   'P 1'
#
loop_
_entity.id
_entity.type
_entity.pdbx_description
1 polymer ?
#
loop_
_entity_poly.entity_id
_entity_poly.type
_entity_poly.pdbx_seq_one_letter_code
_entity_poly.pdbx_strand_id
1 'polypeptide(L)'
;MDLDLNNNLTDFFLRGVKEEELEERNIYHALIEQKEITACIYETQFTGISILPATIGLGKITEELGSDPRVFGSFVEKLRKLDYDYVIIDTPVYLSLELRFALFVADMVLYPVRPSRWNFQGTKTLLREIENIFEEYQEAVGKRRKTKTIICSFDSRKK
;
A
#
# COMPACT_ATOMS: atom_id res chain seq x y z
N MET A 1 -1.82 6.33 2.88
CA MET A 1 -2.30 5.86 1.56
C MET A 1 -2.91 4.49 1.78
N ASP A 2 -4.16 4.31 1.38
CA ASP A 2 -4.86 3.03 1.46
C ASP A 2 -4.74 2.32 0.11
N LEU A 3 -4.27 1.07 0.11
CA LEU A 3 -4.23 0.20 -1.07
C LEU A 3 -5.02 -1.09 -0.85
N ASP A 4 -5.79 -1.21 0.23
CA ASP A 4 -6.64 -2.37 0.49
C ASP A 4 -8.08 -2.11 0.02
N LEU A 5 -8.63 -3.04 -0.77
CA LEU A 5 -10.02 -3.01 -1.23
C LEU A 5 -11.03 -3.04 -0.09
N ASN A 6 -10.65 -3.59 1.06
CA ASN A 6 -11.48 -3.59 2.26
C ASN A 6 -11.59 -2.20 2.91
N ASN A 7 -10.83 -1.22 2.43
CA ASN A 7 -10.91 0.20 2.72
C ASN A 7 -11.07 0.60 4.20
N ASN A 8 -10.59 -0.23 5.14
CA ASN A 8 -10.76 0.00 6.58
C ASN A 8 -10.03 1.26 7.05
N LEU A 9 -8.85 1.56 6.49
CA LEU A 9 -8.12 2.80 6.76
C LEU A 9 -8.91 4.00 6.25
N THR A 10 -9.43 3.90 5.02
CA THR A 10 -10.31 4.91 4.42
C THR A 10 -11.54 5.17 5.27
N ASP A 11 -12.28 4.13 5.68
CA ASP A 11 -13.44 4.25 6.58
C ASP A 11 -13.05 5.02 7.83
N PHE A 12 -12.01 4.58 8.54
CA PHE A 12 -11.60 5.18 9.80
C PHE A 12 -11.40 6.70 9.72
N PHE A 13 -10.73 7.19 8.66
CA PHE A 13 -10.42 8.61 8.51
C PHE A 13 -11.53 9.42 7.86
N LEU A 14 -12.36 8.82 7.01
CA LEU A 14 -13.32 9.51 6.15
C LEU A 14 -14.80 9.12 6.39
N ARG A 15 -15.17 8.62 7.58
CA ARG A 15 -16.57 8.23 7.91
C ARG A 15 -17.66 9.26 7.59
N GLY A 16 -17.31 10.56 7.53
CA GLY A 16 -18.24 11.64 7.23
C GLY A 16 -18.34 12.00 5.75
N VAL A 17 -17.49 11.43 4.90
CA VAL A 17 -17.46 11.68 3.46
C VAL A 17 -18.48 10.77 2.77
N LYS A 18 -19.17 11.31 1.78
CA LYS A 18 -20.15 10.55 1.01
C LYS A 18 -19.46 9.54 0.10
N GLU A 19 -20.09 8.39 -0.09
CA GLU A 19 -19.56 7.33 -0.95
C GLU A 19 -19.36 7.82 -2.39
N GLU A 20 -20.30 8.61 -2.93
CA GLU A 20 -20.19 9.15 -4.29
C GLU A 20 -18.94 10.03 -4.47
N GLU A 21 -18.57 10.78 -3.42
CA GLU A 21 -17.37 11.61 -3.46
C GLU A 21 -16.09 10.75 -3.47
N LEU A 22 -16.07 9.65 -2.70
CA LEU A 22 -14.94 8.71 -2.68
C LEU A 22 -14.83 7.95 -4.01
N GLU A 23 -15.94 7.60 -4.63
CA GLU A 23 -15.97 6.97 -5.95
C GLU A 23 -15.52 7.92 -7.07
N GLU A 24 -15.59 9.23 -6.88
CA GLU A 24 -15.09 10.18 -7.88
C GLU A 24 -13.57 10.37 -7.82
N ARG A 25 -12.95 10.37 -6.62
CA ARG A 25 -11.51 10.66 -6.47
C ARG A 25 -10.90 9.81 -5.36
N ASN A 26 -10.07 8.86 -5.76
CA ASN A 26 -9.39 7.94 -4.84
C ASN A 26 -8.08 7.45 -5.47
N ILE A 27 -7.38 6.56 -4.78
CA ILE A 27 -6.10 5.99 -5.22
C ILE A 27 -6.18 5.34 -6.59
N TYR A 28 -7.28 4.67 -6.93
CA TYR A 28 -7.45 4.03 -8.23
C TYR A 28 -7.38 5.08 -9.35
N HIS A 29 -8.12 6.18 -9.24
CA HIS A 29 -8.11 7.28 -10.21
C HIS A 29 -6.72 7.93 -10.36
N ALA A 30 -5.95 7.99 -9.28
CA ALA A 30 -4.60 8.51 -9.31
C ALA A 30 -3.62 7.52 -9.98
N LEU A 31 -3.76 6.22 -9.72
CA LEU A 31 -2.91 5.17 -10.28
C LEU A 31 -3.09 5.03 -11.81
N ILE A 32 -4.31 5.18 -12.32
CA ILE A 32 -4.61 5.15 -13.77
C ILE A 32 -4.50 6.53 -14.43
N GLU A 33 -3.96 7.52 -13.70
CA GLU A 33 -3.75 8.90 -14.18
C GLU A 33 -5.00 9.63 -14.69
N GLN A 34 -6.20 9.21 -14.27
CA GLN A 34 -7.44 9.94 -14.56
C GLN A 34 -7.56 11.23 -13.75
N LYS A 35 -6.93 11.29 -12.58
CA LYS A 35 -6.87 12.48 -11.73
C LYS A 35 -5.46 12.69 -11.19
N GLU A 36 -5.10 13.96 -10.98
CA GLU A 36 -3.85 14.29 -10.29
C GLU A 36 -3.88 13.77 -8.85
N ILE A 37 -2.77 13.22 -8.39
CA ILE A 37 -2.66 12.58 -7.06
C ILE A 37 -3.09 13.54 -5.94
N THR A 38 -2.76 14.83 -6.06
CA THR A 38 -3.14 15.87 -5.08
C THR A 38 -4.64 16.09 -5.00
N ALA A 39 -5.38 15.90 -6.08
CA ALA A 39 -6.85 16.01 -6.09
C ALA A 39 -7.53 14.80 -5.42
N CYS A 40 -6.85 13.65 -5.39
CA CYS A 40 -7.34 12.45 -4.72
C CYS A 40 -6.97 12.40 -3.23
N ILE A 41 -6.20 13.35 -2.70
CA ILE A 41 -5.86 13.42 -1.28
C ILE A 41 -6.98 14.17 -0.53
N TYR A 42 -7.28 13.68 0.68
CA TYR A 42 -8.28 14.22 1.59
C TYR A 42 -7.62 14.62 2.89
N GLU A 43 -7.95 15.81 3.38
CA GLU A 43 -7.65 16.17 4.76
C GLU A 43 -8.51 15.36 5.71
N THR A 44 -7.91 14.93 6.82
CA THR A 44 -8.64 14.25 7.89
C THR A 44 -8.97 15.22 9.00
N GLN A 45 -9.78 14.78 9.97
CA GLN A 45 -10.02 15.57 11.20
C GLN A 45 -8.76 15.76 12.05
N PHE A 46 -7.70 14.98 11.81
CA PHE A 46 -6.46 15.04 12.56
C PHE A 46 -5.46 15.97 11.86
N THR A 47 -5.02 17.01 12.56
CA THR A 47 -4.06 17.98 12.03
C THR A 47 -2.77 17.31 11.57
N GLY A 48 -2.31 17.63 10.36
CA GLY A 48 -1.08 17.09 9.77
C GLY A 48 -1.21 15.65 9.26
N ILE A 49 -2.43 15.10 9.21
CA ILE A 49 -2.71 13.78 8.65
C ILE A 49 -3.71 13.93 7.50
N SER A 50 -3.27 13.54 6.32
CA SER A 50 -4.08 13.46 5.11
C SER A 50 -4.09 12.01 4.61
N ILE A 51 -5.13 11.65 3.87
CA ILE A 51 -5.32 10.28 3.36
C ILE A 51 -5.57 10.30 1.85
N LEU A 52 -4.96 9.35 1.16
CA LEU A 52 -5.29 8.97 -0.21
C LEU A 52 -6.12 7.67 -0.12
N PRO A 53 -7.45 7.74 -0.28
CA PRO A 53 -8.36 6.65 0.07
C PRO A 53 -8.45 5.58 -1.00
N ALA A 54 -8.96 4.41 -0.63
CA ALA A 54 -9.30 3.31 -1.52
C ALA A 54 -10.82 3.06 -1.51
N THR A 55 -11.33 2.59 -2.65
CA THR A 55 -12.68 2.04 -2.76
C THR A 55 -12.61 0.66 -3.40
N ILE A 56 -13.73 -0.07 -3.41
CA ILE A 56 -13.83 -1.39 -4.05
C ILE A 56 -13.42 -1.33 -5.52
N GLY A 57 -13.59 -0.18 -6.19
CA GLY A 57 -13.17 0.06 -7.56
C GLY A 57 -11.69 -0.21 -7.83
N LEU A 58 -10.82 -0.10 -6.81
CA LEU A 58 -9.40 -0.42 -6.94
C LEU A 58 -9.15 -1.87 -7.41
N GLY A 59 -10.08 -2.80 -7.17
CA GLY A 59 -9.91 -4.20 -7.56
C GLY A 59 -9.84 -4.43 -9.07
N LYS A 60 -10.23 -3.45 -9.88
CA LYS A 60 -10.13 -3.49 -11.35
C LYS A 60 -8.71 -3.28 -11.86
N ILE A 61 -7.82 -2.74 -11.03
CA ILE A 61 -6.49 -2.28 -11.45
C ILE A 61 -5.64 -3.40 -12.04
N THR A 62 -5.75 -4.62 -11.51
CA THR A 62 -4.97 -5.77 -11.98
C THR A 62 -5.44 -6.24 -13.35
N GLU A 63 -6.74 -6.17 -13.65
CA GLU A 63 -7.28 -6.50 -14.97
C GLU A 63 -6.88 -5.44 -16.01
N GLU A 64 -6.88 -4.16 -15.62
CA GLU A 64 -6.59 -3.04 -16.53
C GLU A 64 -5.10 -2.88 -16.84
N LEU A 65 -4.21 -3.09 -15.86
CA LEU A 65 -2.78 -2.80 -15.98
C LEU A 65 -1.88 -4.04 -15.89
N GLY A 66 -2.44 -5.22 -15.61
CA GLY A 66 -1.68 -6.44 -15.36
C GLY A 66 -1.09 -6.49 -13.95
N SER A 67 -0.11 -7.37 -13.72
CA SER A 67 0.42 -7.67 -12.38
C SER A 67 1.80 -7.08 -12.09
N ASP A 68 2.41 -6.37 -13.04
CA ASP A 68 3.74 -5.80 -12.90
C ASP A 68 3.70 -4.43 -12.19
N PRO A 69 4.27 -4.27 -10.99
CA PRO A 69 4.22 -2.99 -10.26
C PRO A 69 4.97 -1.85 -10.96
N ARG A 70 5.83 -2.13 -11.95
CA ARG A 70 6.58 -1.11 -12.70
C ARG A 70 5.69 -0.21 -13.54
N VAL A 71 4.46 -0.64 -13.83
CA VAL A 71 3.45 0.17 -14.55
C VAL A 71 3.14 1.49 -13.83
N PHE A 72 3.36 1.57 -12.51
CA PHE A 72 3.12 2.78 -11.71
C PHE A 72 4.30 3.74 -11.62
N GLY A 73 5.33 3.61 -12.47
CA GLY A 73 6.54 4.43 -12.38
C GLY A 73 6.29 5.94 -12.36
N SER A 74 5.38 6.44 -13.19
CA SER A 74 4.96 7.85 -13.21
C SER A 74 4.28 8.28 -11.91
N PHE A 75 3.40 7.44 -11.36
CA PHE A 75 2.77 7.66 -10.07
C PHE A 75 3.81 7.76 -8.95
N VAL A 76 4.85 6.91 -8.96
CA VAL A 76 5.95 6.99 -7.97
C VAL A 76 6.66 8.33 -8.02
N GLU A 77 6.95 8.85 -9.21
CA GLU A 77 7.59 10.16 -9.37
C GLU A 77 6.71 11.29 -8.86
N LYS A 78 5.38 11.22 -9.04
CA LYS A 78 4.43 12.19 -8.49
C LYS A 78 4.33 12.06 -6.96
N LEU A 79 4.26 10.83 -6.44
CA LEU A 79 4.20 10.54 -5.00
C LEU A 79 5.43 11.10 -4.26
N ARG A 80 6.63 10.95 -4.83
CA ARG A 80 7.89 11.46 -4.25
C ARG A 80 8.01 12.98 -4.24
N LYS A 81 7.18 13.70 -5.00
CA LYS A 81 7.16 15.17 -5.06
C LYS A 81 6.16 15.78 -4.09
N LEU A 82 5.35 14.98 -3.40
CA LEU A 82 4.44 15.49 -2.39
C LEU A 82 5.21 15.98 -1.17
N ASP A 83 4.68 17.01 -0.53
CA ASP A 83 5.27 17.63 0.65
C ASP A 83 4.85 16.89 1.93
N TYR A 84 5.33 15.64 2.07
CA TYR A 84 5.14 14.83 3.28
C TYR A 84 6.47 14.28 3.76
N ASP A 85 6.73 14.39 5.07
CA ASP A 85 7.89 13.75 5.69
C ASP A 85 7.80 12.22 5.64
N TYR A 86 6.57 11.68 5.71
CA TYR A 86 6.31 10.24 5.75
C TYR A 86 5.06 9.87 4.95
N VAL A 87 5.12 8.75 4.25
CA VAL A 87 3.96 8.09 3.63
C VAL A 87 3.81 6.70 4.25
N ILE A 88 2.71 6.50 4.98
CA ILE A 88 2.31 5.17 5.47
C ILE A 88 1.38 4.55 4.43
N ILE A 89 1.67 3.31 4.04
CA ILE A 89 0.93 2.56 3.05
C ILE A 89 0.26 1.38 3.74
N ASP A 90 -1.07 1.37 3.76
CA ASP A 90 -1.86 0.20 4.18
C ASP A 90 -2.11 -0.70 2.98
N THR A 91 -2.00 -2.01 3.17
CA THR A 91 -1.89 -2.98 2.07
C THR A 91 -2.74 -4.21 2.34
N PRO A 92 -3.24 -4.89 1.29
CA PRO A 92 -3.86 -6.19 1.44
C PRO A 92 -2.84 -7.24 1.93
N VAL A 93 -3.35 -8.29 2.56
CA VAL A 93 -2.54 -9.38 3.16
C VAL A 93 -2.22 -10.53 2.18
N TYR A 94 -2.59 -10.40 0.91
CA TYR A 94 -2.40 -11.40 -0.15
C TYR A 94 -1.54 -10.83 -1.27
N LEU A 95 -0.91 -11.72 -2.05
CA LEU A 95 -0.02 -11.32 -3.14
C LEU A 95 -0.83 -10.72 -4.30
N SER A 96 -0.92 -9.40 -4.32
CA SER A 96 -1.65 -8.60 -5.31
C SER A 96 -0.74 -7.55 -5.95
N LEU A 97 -1.22 -6.91 -7.03
CA LEU A 97 -0.48 -5.81 -7.66
C LEU A 97 -0.22 -4.68 -6.65
N GLU A 98 -1.20 -4.38 -5.80
CA GLU A 98 -1.16 -3.37 -4.75
C GLU A 98 -0.07 -3.67 -3.72
N LEU A 99 0.00 -4.91 -3.22
CA LEU A 99 1.05 -5.32 -2.29
C LEU A 99 2.43 -5.26 -2.96
N ARG A 100 2.56 -5.77 -4.19
CA ARG A 100 3.82 -5.70 -4.94
C ARG A 100 4.25 -4.25 -5.16
N PHE A 101 3.33 -3.37 -5.50
CA PHE A 101 3.57 -1.94 -5.67
C PHE A 101 4.01 -1.28 -4.35
N ALA A 102 3.33 -1.56 -3.23
CA ALA A 102 3.71 -1.05 -1.93
C ALA A 102 5.13 -1.46 -1.54
N LEU A 103 5.48 -2.74 -1.72
CA LEU A 103 6.84 -3.26 -1.49
C LEU A 103 7.86 -2.64 -2.44
N PHE A 104 7.48 -2.40 -3.70
CA PHE A 104 8.31 -1.77 -4.71
C PHE A 104 8.68 -0.33 -4.35
N VAL A 105 7.76 0.45 -3.77
CA VAL A 105 7.99 1.87 -3.45
C VAL A 105 8.56 2.09 -2.06
N ALA A 106 8.21 1.25 -1.08
CA ALA A 106 8.53 1.46 0.33
C ALA A 106 10.03 1.48 0.62
N ASP A 107 10.45 2.38 1.52
CA ASP A 107 11.80 2.42 2.08
C ASP A 107 11.95 1.49 3.30
N MET A 108 10.85 1.25 4.01
CA MET A 108 10.75 0.37 5.17
C MET A 108 9.43 -0.40 5.13
N VAL A 109 9.47 -1.67 5.54
CA VAL A 109 8.29 -2.53 5.63
C VAL A 109 8.11 -2.95 7.08
N LEU A 110 6.95 -2.62 7.64
CA LEU A 110 6.52 -3.09 8.95
C LEU A 110 5.61 -4.30 8.75
N TYR A 111 6.00 -5.45 9.29
CA TYR A 111 5.24 -6.68 9.18
C TYR A 111 4.72 -7.14 10.55
N PRO A 112 3.44 -6.91 10.85
CA PRO A 112 2.84 -7.36 12.10
C PRO A 112 2.58 -8.87 12.09
N VAL A 113 3.20 -9.59 13.01
CA VAL A 113 3.07 -11.04 13.16
C VAL A 113 2.46 -11.36 14.52
N ARG A 114 1.39 -12.15 14.54
CA ARG A 114 0.99 -12.84 15.77
C ARG A 114 1.78 -14.14 15.92
N PRO A 115 2.44 -14.40 17.05
CA PRO A 115 3.21 -15.62 17.22
C PRO A 115 2.25 -16.82 17.34
N SER A 116 2.19 -17.64 16.30
CA SER A 116 1.48 -18.92 16.30
C SER A 116 2.23 -19.94 15.47
N ARG A 117 2.04 -21.24 15.77
CA ARG A 117 2.74 -22.31 15.04
C ARG A 117 2.38 -22.33 13.55
N TRP A 118 1.15 -21.93 13.21
CA TRP A 118 0.66 -21.83 11.83
C TRP A 118 1.15 -20.55 11.13
N ASN A 119 1.27 -19.45 11.89
CA ASN A 119 1.77 -18.18 11.36
C ASN A 119 3.25 -18.29 10.98
N PHE A 120 4.05 -19.11 11.66
CA PHE A 120 5.45 -19.29 11.30
C PHE A 120 5.66 -19.85 9.88
N GLN A 121 4.79 -20.76 9.43
CA GLN A 121 4.84 -21.31 8.07
C GLN A 121 4.42 -20.26 7.03
N GLY A 122 3.30 -19.56 7.27
CA GLY A 122 2.81 -18.50 6.38
C GLY A 122 3.76 -17.31 6.30
N THR A 123 4.38 -16.92 7.42
CA THR A 123 5.41 -15.88 7.46
C THR A 123 6.63 -16.26 6.63
N LYS A 124 7.08 -17.52 6.65
CA LYS A 124 8.19 -17.96 5.78
C LYS A 124 7.84 -17.82 4.30
N THR A 125 6.62 -18.23 3.90
CA THR A 125 6.17 -18.08 2.51
C THR A 125 6.13 -16.61 2.10
N LEU A 126 5.53 -15.75 2.92
CA LEU A 126 5.46 -14.32 2.61
C LEU A 126 6.84 -13.67 2.55
N LEU A 127 7.72 -13.96 3.51
CA LEU A 127 9.09 -13.44 3.52
C LEU A 127 9.85 -13.87 2.26
N ARG A 128 9.65 -15.10 1.79
CA ARG A 128 10.22 -15.59 0.54
C ARG A 128 9.68 -14.86 -0.68
N GLU A 129 8.38 -14.57 -0.74
CA GLU A 129 7.82 -13.77 -1.83
C GLU A 129 8.31 -12.32 -1.81
N ILE A 130 8.45 -11.74 -0.61
CA ILE A 130 9.08 -10.43 -0.45
C ILE A 130 10.52 -10.46 -0.98
N GLU A 131 11.30 -11.50 -0.67
CA GLU A 131 12.65 -11.70 -1.22
C GLU A 131 12.64 -11.81 -2.75
N ASN A 132 11.76 -12.63 -3.33
CA ASN A 132 11.62 -12.78 -4.79
C ASN A 132 11.31 -11.44 -5.47
N ILE A 133 10.36 -10.67 -4.95
CA ILE A 133 10.00 -9.35 -5.50
C ILE A 133 11.20 -8.40 -5.45
N PHE A 134 12.00 -8.45 -4.38
CA PHE A 134 13.21 -7.63 -4.28
C PHE A 134 14.33 -8.10 -5.21
N GLU A 135 14.44 -9.39 -5.51
CA GLU A 135 15.38 -9.91 -6.51
C GLU A 135 14.97 -9.46 -7.92
N GLU A 136 13.70 -9.64 -8.30
CA GLU A 136 13.14 -9.15 -9.56
C GLU A 136 13.38 -7.63 -9.75
N TYR A 137 13.23 -6.86 -8.66
CA TYR A 137 13.53 -5.43 -8.66
C TYR A 137 15.00 -5.13 -8.96
N GLN A 138 15.92 -5.87 -8.33
CA GLN A 138 17.36 -5.68 -8.52
C GLN A 138 17.77 -5.94 -9.96
N GLU A 139 17.21 -6.97 -10.58
CA GLU A 139 17.45 -7.29 -11.99
C GLU A 139 16.90 -6.20 -12.92
N ALA A 140 15.71 -5.67 -12.63
CA ALA A 140 15.08 -4.65 -13.46
C ALA A 140 15.74 -3.26 -13.38
N VAL A 141 16.22 -2.86 -12.19
CA VAL A 141 16.68 -1.48 -11.92
C VAL A 141 18.21 -1.39 -11.76
N GLY A 142 18.90 -2.53 -11.65
CA GLY A 142 20.36 -2.59 -11.47
C GLY A 142 20.87 -2.03 -10.14
N LYS A 143 19.97 -1.70 -9.20
CA LYS A 143 20.29 -1.17 -7.88
C LYS A 143 19.80 -2.13 -6.79
N ARG A 144 20.72 -2.54 -5.92
CA ARG A 144 20.40 -3.32 -4.72
C ARG A 144 19.65 -2.47 -3.70
N ARG A 145 18.32 -2.56 -3.69
CA ARG A 145 17.49 -1.98 -2.61
C ARG A 145 17.37 -3.01 -1.49
N LYS A 146 17.92 -2.69 -0.32
CA LYS A 146 17.66 -3.43 0.93
C LYS A 146 16.58 -2.67 1.68
N THR A 147 15.33 -3.10 1.53
CA THR A 147 14.24 -2.59 2.37
C THR A 147 14.43 -3.11 3.78
N LYS A 148 14.29 -2.23 4.78
CA LYS A 148 14.37 -2.64 6.19
C LYS A 148 13.03 -3.27 6.57
N THR A 149 13.03 -4.57 6.81
CA THR A 149 11.85 -5.28 7.32
C THR A 149 11.89 -5.31 8.85
N ILE A 150 10.87 -4.76 9.49
CA ILE A 150 10.68 -4.83 10.94
C ILE A 150 9.54 -5.80 11.21
N ILE A 151 9.86 -6.92 11.86
CA ILE A 151 8.86 -7.87 12.35
C ILE A 151 8.40 -7.37 13.72
N CYS A 152 7.15 -6.93 13.83
CA CYS A 152 6.56 -6.56 15.12
C CYS A 152 5.62 -7.67 15.60
N SER A 153 5.70 -8.02 16.88
CA SER A 153 4.88 -9.06 17.49
C SER A 153 4.04 -8.46 18.61
N PHE A 154 2.76 -8.83 18.67
CA PHE A 154 1.85 -8.45 19.75
C PHE A 154 1.33 -9.69 20.47
N ASP A 155 1.56 -9.75 21.78
CA ASP A 155 1.06 -10.81 22.67
C ASP A 155 -0.06 -10.24 23.54
N SER A 156 -1.31 -10.62 23.22
CA SER A 156 -2.50 -10.15 23.92
C SER A 156 -2.95 -11.06 25.06
N ARG A 157 -2.13 -12.05 25.48
CA ARG A 157 -2.47 -12.90 26.62
C ARG A 157 -2.49 -12.04 27.89
N LYS A 158 -3.69 -11.74 28.40
CA LYS A 158 -3.86 -11.40 29.81
C LYS A 158 -3.53 -12.67 30.61
N LYS A 159 -2.58 -12.58 31.54
CA LYS A 159 -2.39 -13.61 32.57
C LYS A 159 -3.70 -13.82 33.34
#